data_AF-A0A1F9Z453-F1
#
_entry.id   AF-A0A1F9Z453-F1
#
_cell.length_a   1.000
_cell.length_b   1.000
_cell.length_c   1.000
_cell.angle_alpha   90.00
_cell.angle_beta   90.00
_cell.angle_gamma   90.00
#
_symmetry.space_group_name_H-M   'P 1'
#
loop_
_entity.id
_entity.type
_entity.pdbx_description
1 polymer ?
#
loop_
_entity_poly.entity_id
_entity_poly.type
_entity_poly.pdbx_seq_one_letter_code
_entity_poly.pdbx_strand_id
1 'polypeptide(L)' 'MPRILDKIGLDRLADKELKISLLCPYCKSTRIGLDATRSTKDWRGIDCPKCGAHVMLDSMSLVVVKEAVAASRP' A
#
# COMPACT_ATOMS: atom_id res chain seq x y z
N MET A 1 -7.47 17.86 18.97
CA MET A 1 -6.58 18.02 17.80
C MET A 1 -7.30 17.50 16.57
N PRO A 2 -7.48 18.28 15.49
CA PRO A 2 -8.11 17.78 14.27
C PRO A 2 -7.17 16.74 13.62
N ARG A 3 -7.66 15.51 13.46
CA ARG A 3 -6.95 14.44 12.75
C ARG A 3 -7.31 14.56 11.27
N ILE A 4 -6.29 14.64 10.41
CA ILE A 4 -6.49 14.55 8.96
C ILE A 4 -6.57 13.06 8.62
N LEU A 5 -7.71 12.65 8.06
CA LEU A 5 -7.98 11.27 7.64
C LEU A 5 -8.17 11.26 6.13
N ASP A 6 -7.21 10.67 5.42
CA ASP A 6 -7.30 10.46 3.98
C ASP A 6 -7.45 8.97 3.69
N LYS A 7 -8.51 8.63 2.93
CA LYS A 7 -8.73 7.28 2.41
C LYS A 7 -8.23 7.24 0.97
N ILE A 8 -7.22 6.42 0.73
CA ILE A 8 -6.59 6.29 -0.60
C ILE A 8 -6.87 4.87 -1.11
N GLY A 9 -7.56 4.79 -2.24
CA GLY A 9 -7.74 3.54 -2.98
C GLY A 9 -6.44 3.11 -3.64
N LEU A 10 -6.28 1.80 -3.89
CA LEU A 10 -5.10 1.25 -4.56
C LEU A 10 -4.85 1.91 -5.93
N ASP A 11 -5.93 2.29 -6.62
CA ASP A 11 -5.91 3.00 -7.89
C ASP A 11 -5.19 4.35 -7.84
N ARG A 12 -5.18 5.00 -6.67
CA ARG A 12 -4.58 6.32 -6.43
C ARG A 12 -3.21 6.27 -5.77
N LEU A 13 -2.61 5.08 -5.64
CA LEU A 13 -1.24 4.95 -5.14
C LEU A 13 -0.24 5.66 -6.07
N ALA A 14 -0.50 5.62 -7.38
CA ALA A 14 0.38 6.19 -8.41
C ALA A 14 0.44 7.71 -8.29
N ASP A 15 -0.75 8.32 -8.20
CA ASP A 15 -0.93 9.77 -8.06
C ASP A 15 -0.28 10.34 -6.79
N LYS A 16 0.01 9.48 -5.80
CA LYS A 16 0.58 9.86 -4.51
C LYS A 16 2.00 9.33 -4.30
N GLU A 17 2.60 8.69 -5.30
CA GLU A 17 3.93 8.05 -5.24
C GLU A 17 4.07 7.07 -4.06
N LEU A 18 2.95 6.45 -3.64
CA LEU A 18 2.91 5.56 -2.49
C LEU A 18 3.31 4.14 -2.89
N LYS A 19 4.22 3.54 -2.13
CA LYS A 19 4.63 2.13 -2.28
C LYS A 19 4.15 1.32 -1.07
N ILE A 20 3.50 0.20 -1.33
CA ILE A 20 3.11 -0.75 -0.28
C ILE A 20 4.06 -1.93 -0.33
N SER A 21 4.53 -2.38 0.83
CA SER A 21 5.30 -3.62 0.94
C SER A 21 4.72 -4.46 2.05
N LEU A 22 4.41 -5.72 1.74
CA LEU A 22 3.80 -6.66 2.69
C LEU A 22 4.54 -7.99 2.67
N LEU A 23 4.56 -8.67 3.82
CA LEU A 23 5.08 -10.03 3.90
C LEU A 23 4.12 -10.98 3.19
N CYS A 24 4.68 -11.90 2.39
CA CYS A 24 3.88 -12.97 1.80
C CYS A 24 3.17 -13.75 2.91
N PRO A 25 1.83 -13.87 2.87
CA PRO A 25 1.06 -14.52 3.94
C PRO A 25 1.35 -16.03 4.03
N TYR A 26 1.77 -16.64 2.92
CA TYR A 26 2.06 -18.07 2.84
C TYR A 26 3.46 -18.42 3.36
N CYS A 27 4.52 -17.87 2.76
CA CYS A 27 5.88 -18.23 3.14
C CYS A 27 6.42 -17.42 4.33
N LYS A 28 5.77 -16.28 4.67
CA LYS A 28 6.13 -15.36 5.77
C LYS A 28 7.59 -14.89 5.79
N SER A 29 8.31 -15.07 4.68
CA SER A 29 9.75 -14.82 4.62
C SER A 29 10.16 -13.89 3.49
N THR A 30 9.25 -13.62 2.55
CA THR A 30 9.51 -12.81 1.37
C THR A 30 8.59 -11.61 1.40
N ARG A 31 9.14 -10.41 1.18
CA ARG A 31 8.33 -9.20 0.99
C ARG A 31 7.90 -9.08 -0.46
N ILE A 32 6.64 -8.72 -0.63
CA ILE A 32 6.00 -8.47 -1.91
C ILE A 32 5.70 -6.98 -1.97
N GLY A 33 6.15 -6.32 -3.03
CA GLY A 33 5.96 -4.89 -3.24
C GLY A 33 4.82 -4.61 -4.21
N LEU A 34 3.98 -3.65 -3.87
CA LEU A 34 3.10 -2.97 -4.80
C LEU A 34 3.74 -1.65 -5.20
N ASP A 35 4.15 -1.58 -6.47
CA ASP A 35 4.54 -0.33 -7.10
C ASP A 35 3.40 0.14 -8.00
N ALA A 36 2.96 1.37 -7.79
CA ALA A 36 1.84 1.97 -8.50
C ALA A 36 2.18 2.38 -9.94
N THR A 37 3.44 2.24 -10.35
CA THR A 37 3.87 2.34 -11.75
C THR A 37 3.25 1.27 -12.65
N ARG A 38 2.78 0.14 -12.09
CA ARG A 38 1.97 -0.83 -12.82
C ARG A 38 0.51 -0.41 -12.74
N SER A 39 -0.10 -0.17 -13.91
CA SER A 39 -1.53 0.08 -14.07
C SER A 39 -2.34 -0.79 -13.11
N THR A 40 -2.95 -0.15 -12.11
CA THR A 40 -3.83 -0.79 -11.13
C THR A 40 -5.14 -1.28 -11.76
N LYS A 41 -5.44 -0.79 -12.97
CA LYS A 41 -6.60 -1.18 -13.79
C LYS A 41 -6.60 -2.67 -14.15
N ASP A 42 -5.42 -3.30 -14.17
CA ASP A 42 -5.23 -4.74 -14.44
C ASP A 42 -4.51 -5.46 -13.29
N TRP A 43 -4.66 -4.98 -12.04
CA TRP A 43 -4.02 -5.63 -10.89
C TRP A 43 -4.64 -7.00 -10.63
N ARG A 44 -4.12 -8.05 -11.28
CA ARG A 44 -4.63 -9.42 -11.12
C ARG A 44 -4.16 -10.11 -9.84
N GLY A 45 -3.17 -9.53 -9.16
CA GLY A 45 -2.51 -10.12 -7.99
C GLY A 45 -1.00 -10.05 -8.14
N ILE A 46 -0.27 -10.58 -7.16
CA ILE A 46 1.20 -10.63 -7.18
C ILE A 46 1.66 -12.02 -6.82
N ASP A 47 2.51 -12.59 -7.66
CA ASP A 47 3.14 -13.87 -7.38
C ASP A 47 4.29 -13.70 -6.38
N CYS A 48 4.28 -14.53 -5.34
CA CYS A 48 5.42 -14.59 -4.44
C CYS A 48 6.59 -15.28 -5.14
N PRO A 49 7.76 -14.63 -5.29
CA PRO A 49 8.89 -15.21 -6.02
C PRO A 49 9.53 -16.42 -5.30
N LYS A 50 9.22 -16.64 -4.02
CA LYS A 50 9.76 -17.76 -3.24
C LYS A 50 8.89 -19.00 -3.24
N CYS A 51 7.57 -18.84 -3.13
CA CYS A 51 6.65 -19.97 -2.98
C CYS A 51 5.66 -20.12 -4.15
N GLY A 52 5.68 -19.20 -5.12
CA GLY A 52 4.78 -19.21 -6.27
C GLY A 52 3.31 -18.90 -5.93
N ALA A 53 3.00 -18.60 -4.66
CA ALA A 53 1.63 -18.26 -4.28
C ALA A 53 1.17 -16.96 -4.96
N HIS A 54 0.03 -17.03 -5.64
CA HIS A 54 -0.62 -15.88 -6.24
C HIS A 54 -1.44 -15.14 -5.18
N VAL A 55 -1.02 -13.92 -4.82
CA VAL A 55 -1.67 -13.12 -3.80
C VAL A 55 -2.56 -12.08 -4.46
N MET A 56 -3.87 -12.25 -4.29
CA MET A 56 -4.87 -11.26 -4.70
C MET A 56 -5.22 -10.37 -3.51
N LEU A 57 -5.13 -9.05 -3.71
CA LEU A 57 -5.54 -8.06 -2.71
C LEU A 57 -6.89 -7.51 -3.12
N ASP A 58 -7.94 -8.21 -2.74
CA ASP A 58 -9.30 -7.71 -2.93
C ASP A 58 -9.61 -6.64 -1.86
N SER A 59 -10.13 -5.50 -2.31
CA SER A 59 -10.72 -4.47 -1.44
C SER A 59 -9.81 -3.87 -0.36
N MET A 60 -8.51 -3.68 -0.65
CA MET A 60 -7.58 -3.04 0.28
C MET A 60 -7.82 -1.53 0.37
N SER A 61 -8.13 -1.01 1.56
CA SER A 61 -8.19 0.43 1.82
C SER A 61 -7.04 0.88 2.72
N LEU A 62 -6.26 1.87 2.27
CA LEU A 62 -5.28 2.54 3.12
C LEU A 62 -5.91 3.75 3.78
N VAL A 63 -5.75 3.85 5.10
CA VAL A 63 -6.10 5.03 5.89
C VAL A 63 -4.80 5.63 6.39
N VAL A 64 -4.48 6.84 5.95
CA VAL A 64 -3.31 7.57 6.43
C VAL A 64 -3.78 8.50 7.54
N VAL A 65 -3.23 8.33 8.74
CA VAL A 65 -3.47 9.20 9.88
C VAL A 65 -2.24 10.08 10.04
N LYS A 66 -2.34 11.34 9.62
CA LYS A 66 -1.28 12.33 9.82
C LYS A 66 -1.53 13.06 11.14
N GLU A 67 -0.68 12.83 12.13
CA GLU A 67 -0.65 13.69 13.30
C GLU A 67 -0.09 15.05 12.88
N ALA A 68 -0.84 16.12 13.15
CA ALA A 68 -0.34 17.47 12.94
C ALA A 68 0.77 17.72 13.97
N VAL A 69 2.02 17.51 13.56
CA VAL A 69 3.18 17.97 14.33
C VAL A 69 3.01 19.47 14.46
N ALA A 70 2.73 19.93 15.69
CA ALA A 70 2.63 21.36 15.98
C ALA A 70 3.93 21.99 15.47
N ALA A 71 3.82 22.88 14.49
CA ALA A 71 4.95 23.66 14.02
C ALA A 71 5.54 24.36 15.25
N SER A 72 6.73 23.93 15.68
CA SER A 72 7.52 24.68 16.64
C SER A 72 7.78 26.03 16.00
N ARG A 73 7.06 27.06 16.47
CA ARG A 73 7.32 28.45 16.08
C ARG A 73 8.80 28.76 16.37
N PRO A 74 9.49 29.44 15.44
CA PRO A 74 10.84 29.95 15.70
C PRO A 74 10.85 30.97 16.85
#